data_AF-A0A1Y1VIX8-F1
#
_entry.id   AF-A0A1Y1VIX8-F1
#
_cell.length_a   1.000
_cell.length_b   1.000
_cell.length_c   1.000
_cell.angle_alpha   90.00
_cell.angle_beta   90.00
_cell.angle_gamma   90.00
#
_symmetry.space_group_name_H-M   'P 1'
#
loop_
_entity.id
_entity.type
_entity.pdbx_description
1 polymer ?
#
loop_
_entity_poly.entity_id
_entity_poly.type
_entity_poly.pdbx_seq_one_letter_code
_entity_poly.pdbx_strand_id
1 'polypeptide(L)'
;GNFEEFDNSYGEANLVIKECKNKTYLNQDIEKVGFKSCYLPKCTISCNKGKCANINVCDCSETHFKGLYCNEYYEVKKGKWSNIFLKSLSYILMVITIIFMVGIFMNRNDPKVKAASYNFLLIILVGILFNIIYLLLLTYDDNSVILCTVEYLLKNLGFSLVYGSIFVKTLRIYIIFTRQNHSIFIKNSTLYIMVYMISMYHVVTVILFILLKKIQVKPKYTINEERYTVCSYPIWRKISVLFNLSLLFIDLSISYANRHVKKNFKESLTIPVYVYVVLLILMEFISVDYGEKQYIFNACMVIIDSVVILYFIFIKKYFKIFIGKNNEIGINTSLITSKELIGSS
;
A
#
# COMPACT_ATOMS: atom_id res chain seq x y z
N GLY A 1 -47.07 86.11 20.68
CA GLY A 1 -47.93 84.91 20.78
C GLY A 1 -47.15 83.87 21.54
N ASN A 2 -47.76 83.27 22.56
CA ASN A 2 -47.15 82.22 23.36
C ASN A 2 -47.12 80.93 22.53
N PHE A 3 -45.96 80.30 22.39
CA PHE A 3 -45.86 78.94 21.86
C PHE A 3 -46.09 77.98 23.02
N GLU A 4 -47.13 77.16 22.95
CA GLU A 4 -47.31 76.01 23.85
C GLU A 4 -46.56 74.80 23.28
N GLU A 5 -45.83 74.12 24.15
CA GLU A 5 -45.07 72.91 23.82
C GLU A 5 -46.05 71.72 23.81
N PHE A 6 -46.13 71.00 22.69
CA PHE A 6 -47.08 69.90 22.56
C PHE A 6 -46.53 68.63 23.22
N ASP A 7 -47.09 68.26 24.37
CA ASP A 7 -46.83 66.97 25.00
C ASP A 7 -47.42 65.82 24.17
N ASN A 8 -46.58 64.84 23.82
CA ASN A 8 -46.92 63.61 23.08
C ASN A 8 -47.48 63.80 21.66
N SER A 9 -46.92 64.74 20.88
CA SER A 9 -47.16 64.78 19.44
C SER A 9 -46.32 63.73 18.71
N TYR A 10 -46.98 62.79 18.04
CA TYR A 10 -46.35 61.82 17.15
C TYR A 10 -46.47 62.31 15.70
N GLY A 11 -45.34 62.44 15.01
CA GLY A 11 -45.30 62.75 13.59
C GLY A 11 -44.91 61.50 12.80
N GLU A 12 -45.73 61.13 11.81
CA GLU A 12 -45.40 60.06 10.87
C GLU A 12 -44.77 60.66 9.61
N ALA A 13 -43.62 60.13 9.20
CA ALA A 13 -42.93 60.52 7.98
C ALA A 13 -42.74 59.31 7.09
N ASN A 14 -43.23 59.39 5.85
CA ASN A 14 -43.02 58.36 4.85
C ASN A 14 -41.59 58.44 4.30
N LEU A 15 -40.74 57.49 4.71
CA LEU A 15 -39.36 57.38 4.26
C LEU A 15 -39.23 56.31 3.17
N VAL A 16 -38.74 56.71 1.99
CA VAL A 16 -38.37 55.79 0.91
C VAL A 16 -36.84 55.72 0.81
N ILE A 17 -36.27 54.63 1.31
CA ILE A 17 -34.82 54.39 1.22
C ILE A 17 -34.52 53.86 -0.19
N LYS A 18 -33.75 54.64 -0.95
CA LYS A 18 -33.31 54.25 -2.30
C LYS A 18 -32.17 53.23 -2.21
N GLU A 19 -32.16 52.30 -3.15
CA GLU A 19 -31.07 51.32 -3.27
C GLU A 19 -29.74 51.98 -3.70
N CYS A 20 -28.63 51.29 -3.42
CA CYS A 20 -27.30 51.75 -3.74
C CYS A 20 -27.12 51.90 -5.26
N LYS A 21 -26.72 53.10 -5.72
CA LYS A 21 -26.53 53.38 -7.16
C LYS A 21 -25.31 52.68 -7.79
N ASN A 22 -24.34 52.25 -6.98
CA ASN A 22 -23.07 51.70 -7.45
C ASN A 22 -22.90 50.24 -6.98
N LYS A 23 -22.45 49.37 -7.88
CA LYS A 23 -22.30 47.92 -7.64
C LYS A 23 -21.23 47.57 -6.60
N THR A 24 -20.37 48.51 -6.23
CA THR A 24 -19.34 48.30 -5.19
C THR A 24 -19.88 48.35 -3.77
N TYR A 25 -21.07 48.92 -3.56
CA TYR A 25 -21.70 49.02 -2.24
C TYR A 25 -22.67 47.85 -2.05
N LEU A 26 -22.63 47.25 -0.86
CA LEU A 26 -23.61 46.25 -0.46
C LEU A 26 -24.81 46.95 0.16
N ASN A 27 -26.00 46.40 -0.10
CA ASN A 27 -27.28 46.92 0.39
C ASN A 27 -27.92 45.91 1.35
N GLN A 28 -27.55 45.96 2.63
CA GLN A 28 -28.01 45.02 3.67
C GLN A 28 -28.32 45.74 4.98
N ASP A 29 -29.14 45.13 5.83
CA ASP A 29 -29.41 45.61 7.19
C ASP A 29 -28.35 45.04 8.15
N ILE A 30 -27.30 45.83 8.38
CA ILE A 30 -26.19 45.46 9.27
C ILE A 30 -26.49 45.73 10.74
N GLU A 31 -27.44 46.62 11.04
CA GLU A 31 -27.77 47.05 12.41
C GLU A 31 -28.96 46.28 13.00
N LYS A 32 -29.66 45.48 12.18
CA LYS A 32 -30.85 44.69 12.53
C LYS A 32 -32.03 45.56 13.00
N VAL A 33 -32.11 46.78 12.48
CA VAL A 33 -33.14 47.77 12.84
C VAL A 33 -34.32 47.74 11.85
N GLY A 34 -34.25 46.88 10.81
CA GLY A 34 -35.26 46.74 9.76
C GLY A 34 -34.98 47.59 8.52
N PHE A 35 -33.87 48.32 8.48
CA PHE A 35 -33.49 49.20 7.38
C PHE A 35 -32.19 48.74 6.72
N LYS A 36 -32.21 48.63 5.38
CA LYS A 36 -30.98 48.34 4.62
C LYS A 36 -30.17 49.62 4.45
N SER A 37 -28.86 49.53 4.60
CA SER A 37 -27.92 50.62 4.38
C SER A 37 -26.88 50.25 3.33
N CYS A 38 -26.34 51.28 2.66
CA CYS A 38 -25.25 51.13 1.71
C CYS A 38 -23.91 51.25 2.43
N TYR A 39 -23.09 50.21 2.36
CA TYR A 39 -21.75 50.23 2.96
C TYR A 39 -20.73 49.50 2.09
N LEU A 40 -19.45 49.81 2.32
CA LEU A 40 -18.33 49.09 1.73
C LEU A 40 -17.93 47.93 2.64
N PRO A 41 -17.69 46.73 2.09
CA PRO A 41 -17.15 45.61 2.86
C PRO A 41 -15.87 46.03 3.59
N LYS A 42 -15.81 45.78 4.90
CA LYS A 42 -14.64 46.09 5.71
C LYS A 42 -14.37 44.97 6.69
N CYS A 43 -13.13 44.49 6.69
CA CYS A 43 -12.68 43.45 7.59
C CYS A 43 -11.63 44.07 8.53
N THR A 44 -11.86 43.97 9.84
CA THR A 44 -10.91 44.47 10.85
C THR A 44 -9.67 43.60 10.93
N ILE A 45 -9.83 42.30 10.65
CA ILE A 45 -8.74 41.33 10.51
C ILE A 45 -8.55 41.08 9.01
N SER A 46 -7.29 41.01 8.56
CA SER A 46 -6.98 40.81 7.15
C SER A 46 -7.43 39.43 6.65
N CYS A 47 -8.03 39.40 5.46
CA CYS A 47 -8.40 38.16 4.75
C CYS A 47 -7.21 37.48 4.06
N ASN A 48 -5.97 37.83 4.42
CA ASN A 48 -4.72 37.34 3.84
C ASN A 48 -4.71 37.45 2.30
N LYS A 49 -4.76 36.31 1.59
CA LYS A 49 -4.79 36.26 0.12
C LYS A 49 -6.20 36.45 -0.46
N GLY A 50 -7.25 36.41 0.38
CA GLY A 50 -8.65 36.55 -0.03
C GLY A 50 -9.15 37.99 -0.05
N LYS A 51 -10.40 38.18 -0.47
CA LYS A 51 -11.07 39.49 -0.54
C LYS A 51 -12.05 39.64 0.60
N CYS A 52 -12.21 40.86 1.12
CA CYS A 52 -13.25 41.13 2.10
C CYS A 52 -14.60 41.26 1.38
N ALA A 53 -15.50 40.31 1.60
CA ALA A 53 -16.80 40.25 0.94
C ALA A 53 -17.94 40.83 1.79
N ASN A 54 -17.79 40.86 3.11
CA ASN A 54 -18.73 41.56 4.00
C ASN A 54 -18.01 42.02 5.28
N ILE A 55 -18.73 42.61 6.23
CA ILE A 55 -18.18 43.02 7.53
C ILE A 55 -17.60 41.77 8.24
N ASN A 56 -16.27 41.73 8.35
CA ASN A 56 -15.53 40.59 8.90
C ASN A 56 -15.85 39.23 8.25
N VAL A 57 -16.27 39.23 6.98
CA VAL A 57 -16.48 38.01 6.19
C VAL A 57 -15.55 38.05 4.99
N CYS A 58 -14.63 37.10 4.94
CA CYS A 58 -13.70 36.94 3.85
C CYS A 58 -14.26 36.00 2.78
N ASP A 59 -14.09 36.36 1.52
CA ASP A 59 -14.28 35.49 0.36
C ASP A 59 -12.93 34.96 -0.10
N CYS A 60 -12.79 33.64 0.03
CA CYS A 60 -11.60 32.89 -0.34
C CYS A 60 -11.76 32.16 -1.69
N SER A 61 -12.87 32.37 -2.42
CA SER A 61 -13.22 31.59 -3.63
C SER A 61 -12.21 31.74 -4.76
N GLU A 62 -11.54 32.89 -4.84
CA GLU A 62 -10.47 33.16 -5.81
C GLU A 62 -9.07 32.71 -5.32
N THR A 63 -8.99 32.03 -4.16
CA THR A 63 -7.74 31.61 -3.53
C THR A 63 -7.67 30.10 -3.34
N HIS A 64 -6.46 29.56 -3.20
CA HIS A 64 -6.22 28.15 -2.83
C HIS A 64 -6.37 27.87 -1.32
N PHE A 65 -7.01 28.77 -0.57
CA PHE A 65 -7.15 28.68 0.89
C PHE A 65 -8.62 28.68 1.29
N LYS A 66 -8.89 28.14 2.48
CA LYS A 66 -10.20 28.11 3.15
C LYS A 66 -10.07 28.69 4.57
N GLY A 67 -11.16 28.66 5.31
CA GLY A 67 -11.23 29.15 6.69
C GLY A 67 -11.67 30.62 6.77
N LEU A 68 -11.99 31.06 7.98
CA LEU A 68 -12.57 32.39 8.25
C LEU A 68 -11.70 33.55 7.73
N TYR A 69 -10.39 33.35 7.66
CA TYR A 69 -9.41 34.35 7.24
C TYR A 69 -8.61 33.93 6.00
N CYS A 70 -9.09 32.94 5.23
CA CYS A 70 -8.40 32.40 4.05
C CYS A 70 -6.93 31.99 4.32
N ASN A 71 -6.71 31.25 5.42
CA ASN A 71 -5.40 30.84 5.90
C ASN A 71 -5.24 29.33 6.08
N GLU A 72 -6.30 28.55 5.86
CA GLU A 72 -6.27 27.10 5.93
C GLU A 72 -6.09 26.49 4.55
N TYR A 73 -5.31 25.42 4.43
CA TYR A 73 -5.12 24.73 3.15
C TYR A 73 -6.26 23.73 2.89
N TYR A 74 -6.62 23.53 1.62
CA TYR A 74 -7.45 22.38 1.24
C TYR A 74 -6.68 21.07 1.44
N GLU A 75 -7.38 20.03 1.87
CA GLU A 75 -6.78 18.70 2.06
C GLU A 75 -6.99 17.84 0.81
N VAL A 76 -5.90 17.29 0.28
CA VAL A 76 -5.97 16.39 -0.89
C VAL A 76 -6.57 15.06 -0.45
N LYS A 77 -7.75 14.73 -0.97
CA LYS A 77 -8.31 13.38 -0.85
C LYS A 77 -7.71 12.49 -1.94
N LYS A 78 -7.35 11.25 -1.61
CA LYS A 78 -6.90 10.30 -2.64
C LYS A 78 -7.99 10.12 -3.69
N GLY A 79 -7.59 9.91 -4.95
CA GLY A 79 -8.52 9.78 -6.06
C GLY A 79 -9.51 8.63 -5.81
N LYS A 80 -10.79 8.96 -5.58
CA LYS A 80 -11.84 8.02 -5.14
C LYS A 80 -11.89 6.75 -6.00
N TRP A 81 -11.84 6.89 -7.32
CA TRP A 81 -11.84 5.77 -8.26
C TRP A 81 -10.60 4.88 -8.15
N SER A 82 -9.40 5.48 -8.13
CA SER A 82 -8.14 4.73 -7.99
C SER A 82 -8.07 3.96 -6.66
N ASN A 83 -8.51 4.59 -5.57
CA ASN A 83 -8.56 4.01 -4.23
C ASN A 83 -9.51 2.80 -4.19
N ILE A 84 -10.74 2.97 -4.69
CA ILE A 84 -11.75 1.88 -4.75
C ILE A 84 -11.22 0.70 -5.59
N PHE A 85 -10.62 0.99 -6.73
CA PHE A 85 -10.06 -0.05 -7.61
C PHE A 85 -8.94 -0.84 -6.92
N LEU A 86 -7.97 -0.15 -6.31
CA LEU A 86 -6.85 -0.79 -5.60
C LEU A 86 -7.33 -1.63 -4.41
N LYS A 87 -8.30 -1.13 -3.62
CA LYS A 87 -8.90 -1.90 -2.52
C LYS A 87 -9.61 -3.15 -3.03
N SER A 88 -10.42 -3.03 -4.08
CA SER A 88 -11.13 -4.17 -4.68
C SER A 88 -10.15 -5.26 -5.11
N LEU A 89 -9.09 -4.90 -5.83
CA LEU A 89 -8.07 -5.85 -6.27
C LEU A 89 -7.31 -6.49 -5.09
N SER A 90 -7.04 -5.72 -4.03
CA SER A 90 -6.44 -6.22 -2.80
C SER A 90 -7.31 -7.28 -2.11
N TYR A 91 -8.63 -7.06 -2.02
CA TYR A 91 -9.56 -8.03 -1.43
C TYR A 91 -9.62 -9.32 -2.26
N ILE A 92 -9.64 -9.21 -3.59
CA ILE A 92 -9.60 -10.38 -4.48
C ILE A 92 -8.33 -11.20 -4.26
N LEU A 93 -7.16 -10.55 -4.21
CA LEU A 93 -5.88 -11.22 -3.94
C LEU A 93 -5.85 -11.88 -2.55
N MET A 94 -6.45 -11.24 -1.55
CA MET A 94 -6.56 -11.79 -0.20
C MET A 94 -7.35 -13.10 -0.20
N VAL A 95 -8.53 -13.11 -0.85
CA VAL A 95 -9.38 -14.29 -0.95
C VAL A 95 -8.65 -15.42 -1.67
N ILE A 96 -7.99 -15.14 -2.81
CA ILE A 96 -7.21 -16.13 -3.56
C ILE A 96 -6.08 -16.72 -2.69
N THR A 97 -5.38 -15.87 -1.94
CA THR A 97 -4.28 -16.29 -1.03
C THR A 97 -4.79 -17.20 0.07
N ILE A 98 -5.95 -16.87 0.67
CA ILE A 98 -6.60 -17.70 1.71
C ILE A 98 -7.04 -19.05 1.12
N ILE A 99 -7.62 -19.09 -0.08
CA ILE A 99 -8.00 -20.33 -0.75
C ILE A 99 -6.78 -21.24 -0.95
N PHE A 100 -5.64 -20.70 -1.40
CA PHE A 100 -4.41 -21.49 -1.50
C PHE A 100 -3.91 -21.96 -0.15
N MET A 101 -4.00 -21.13 0.90
CA MET A 101 -3.59 -21.51 2.24
C MET A 101 -4.40 -22.70 2.77
N VAL A 102 -5.73 -22.64 2.65
CA VAL A 102 -6.63 -23.73 3.01
C VAL A 102 -6.36 -24.97 2.15
N GLY A 103 -6.20 -24.81 0.83
CA GLY A 103 -5.92 -25.90 -0.10
C GLY A 103 -4.61 -26.64 0.19
N ILE A 104 -3.57 -25.94 0.64
CA ILE A 104 -2.31 -26.55 1.09
C ILE A 104 -2.50 -27.27 2.42
N PHE A 105 -3.22 -26.65 3.36
CA PHE A 105 -3.45 -27.20 4.68
C PHE A 105 -4.26 -28.51 4.63
N MET A 106 -5.32 -28.55 3.82
CA MET A 106 -6.13 -29.76 3.62
C MET A 106 -5.33 -30.87 2.94
N ASN A 107 -4.51 -30.53 1.94
CA ASN A 107 -3.71 -31.49 1.20
C ASN A 107 -2.32 -31.75 1.83
N ARG A 108 -2.12 -31.43 3.12
CA ARG A 108 -0.82 -31.58 3.80
C ARG A 108 -0.25 -33.00 3.77
N ASN A 109 -1.13 -34.01 3.68
CA ASN A 109 -0.77 -35.42 3.66
C ASN A 109 -0.45 -35.93 2.24
N ASP A 110 -0.75 -35.16 1.19
CA ASP A 110 -0.42 -35.54 -0.18
C ASP A 110 1.12 -35.57 -0.35
N PRO A 111 1.71 -36.67 -0.84
CA PRO A 111 3.16 -36.79 -1.02
C PRO A 111 3.75 -35.67 -1.89
N LYS A 112 2.98 -35.11 -2.84
CA LYS A 112 3.41 -33.99 -3.70
C LYS A 112 3.53 -32.68 -2.90
N VAL A 113 2.59 -32.42 -1.99
CA VAL A 113 2.61 -31.26 -1.08
C VAL A 113 3.69 -31.42 0.00
N LYS A 114 3.88 -32.64 0.49
CA LYS A 114 4.94 -32.99 1.44
C LYS A 114 6.34 -32.79 0.84
N ALA A 115 6.55 -33.23 -0.40
CA ALA A 115 7.81 -33.04 -1.13
C ALA A 115 8.14 -31.55 -1.35
N ALA A 116 7.11 -30.72 -1.53
CA ALA A 116 7.24 -29.26 -1.68
C ALA A 116 7.61 -28.50 -0.40
N SER A 117 7.72 -29.20 0.74
CA SER A 117 7.91 -28.63 2.07
C SER A 117 6.81 -27.61 2.41
N TYR A 118 5.58 -28.10 2.60
CA TYR A 118 4.36 -27.28 2.78
C TYR A 118 4.48 -26.16 3.82
N ASN A 119 5.27 -26.34 4.89
CA ASN A 119 5.52 -25.30 5.88
C ASN A 119 6.14 -24.03 5.27
N PHE A 120 7.10 -24.16 4.34
CA PHE A 120 7.66 -22.98 3.66
C PHE A 120 6.65 -22.34 2.70
N LEU A 121 5.78 -23.13 2.07
CA LEU A 121 4.70 -22.58 1.25
C LEU A 121 3.69 -21.78 2.10
N LEU A 122 3.36 -22.27 3.30
CA LEU A 122 2.51 -21.53 4.25
C LEU A 122 3.19 -20.24 4.71
N ILE A 123 4.49 -20.26 5.02
CA ILE A 123 5.24 -19.04 5.38
C ILE A 123 5.22 -18.02 4.24
N ILE A 124 5.41 -18.46 2.99
CA ILE A 124 5.32 -17.58 1.82
C ILE A 124 3.91 -16.98 1.72
N LEU A 125 2.84 -17.77 1.89
CA LEU A 125 1.46 -17.24 1.86
C LEU A 125 1.19 -16.23 2.98
N VAL A 126 1.72 -16.46 4.20
CA VAL A 126 1.63 -15.48 5.30
C VAL A 126 2.36 -14.18 4.92
N GLY A 127 3.53 -14.28 4.29
CA GLY A 127 4.25 -13.11 3.78
C GLY A 127 3.46 -12.34 2.71
N ILE A 128 2.76 -13.04 1.81
CA ILE A 128 1.86 -12.43 0.82
C ILE A 128 0.68 -11.73 1.53
N LEU A 129 0.09 -12.34 2.56
CA LEU A 129 -0.96 -11.68 3.35
C LEU A 129 -0.46 -10.38 4.00
N PHE A 130 0.77 -10.35 4.52
CA PHE A 130 1.36 -9.11 5.05
C PHE A 130 1.52 -8.04 3.97
N ASN A 131 1.96 -8.41 2.76
CA ASN A 131 2.05 -7.49 1.63
C ASN A 131 0.67 -6.95 1.21
N ILE A 132 -0.37 -7.77 1.27
CA ILE A 132 -1.77 -7.38 0.98
C ILE A 132 -2.31 -6.44 2.07
N ILE A 133 -2.03 -6.70 3.34
CA ILE A 133 -2.43 -5.78 4.43
C ILE A 133 -1.69 -4.44 4.27
N TYR A 134 -0.39 -4.46 3.96
CA TYR A 134 0.37 -3.25 3.62
C TYR A 134 -0.26 -2.47 2.46
N LEU A 135 -0.72 -3.16 1.40
CA LEU A 135 -1.44 -2.55 0.27
C LEU A 135 -2.74 -1.85 0.70
N LEU A 136 -3.50 -2.46 1.63
CA LEU A 136 -4.72 -1.85 2.17
C LEU A 136 -4.39 -0.56 2.97
N LEU A 137 -3.31 -0.59 3.77
CA LEU A 137 -2.88 0.57 4.56
C LEU A 137 -2.45 1.75 3.67
N LEU A 138 -1.70 1.47 2.58
CA LEU A 138 -1.31 2.49 1.59
C LEU A 138 -2.51 3.26 1.01
N THR A 139 -3.71 2.69 1.09
CA THR A 139 -4.93 3.22 0.50
C THR A 139 -5.79 4.00 1.53
N TYR A 140 -5.35 4.10 2.77
CA TYR A 140 -5.99 4.90 3.81
C TYR A 140 -5.63 6.39 3.65
N ASP A 141 -6.58 7.31 3.82
CA ASP A 141 -6.35 8.73 3.55
C ASP A 141 -5.52 9.41 4.65
N ASP A 142 -5.70 8.98 5.91
CA ASP A 142 -5.04 9.58 7.05
C ASP A 142 -3.76 8.85 7.43
N ASN A 143 -2.64 9.57 7.43
CA ASN A 143 -1.38 9.02 7.94
C ASN A 143 -1.22 9.35 9.42
N SER A 144 -1.19 8.32 10.26
CA SER A 144 -0.77 8.44 11.65
C SER A 144 0.62 7.83 11.83
N VAL A 145 1.35 8.23 12.88
CA VAL A 145 2.67 7.65 13.18
C VAL A 145 2.56 6.12 13.36
N ILE A 146 1.47 5.65 13.96
CA ILE A 146 1.17 4.23 14.14
C ILE A 146 0.99 3.55 12.78
N LEU A 147 0.17 4.12 11.89
CA LEU A 147 -0.05 3.57 10.54
C LEU A 147 1.25 3.51 9.75
N CYS A 148 2.06 4.58 9.71
CA CYS A 148 3.37 4.58 9.06
C CYS A 148 4.31 3.50 9.62
N THR A 149 4.26 3.27 10.94
CA THR A 149 5.07 2.24 11.60
C THR A 149 4.63 0.84 11.17
N VAL A 150 3.33 0.58 11.17
CA VAL A 150 2.75 -0.71 10.77
C VAL A 150 2.97 -0.97 9.27
N GLU A 151 2.81 0.04 8.41
CA GLU A 151 3.11 -0.04 6.98
C GLU A 151 4.54 -0.48 6.74
N TYR A 152 5.50 0.19 7.39
CA TYR A 152 6.91 -0.13 7.25
C TYR A 152 7.23 -1.53 7.78
N LEU A 153 6.65 -1.92 8.91
CA LEU A 153 6.84 -3.24 9.49
C LEU A 153 6.30 -4.34 8.57
N LEU A 154 5.04 -4.23 8.11
CA LEU A 154 4.40 -5.22 7.26
C LEU A 154 5.12 -5.37 5.92
N LYS A 155 5.57 -4.28 5.30
CA LYS A 155 6.35 -4.32 4.06
C LYS A 155 7.62 -5.16 4.21
N ASN A 156 8.38 -4.94 5.29
CA ASN A 156 9.66 -5.63 5.50
C ASN A 156 9.49 -7.07 6.02
N LEU A 157 8.47 -7.33 6.85
CA LEU A 157 8.12 -8.68 7.27
C LEU A 157 7.61 -9.51 6.10
N GLY A 158 6.74 -8.95 5.26
CA GLY A 158 6.27 -9.59 4.02
C GLY A 158 7.44 -9.98 3.12
N PHE A 159 8.38 -9.06 2.90
CA PHE A 159 9.64 -9.35 2.20
C PHE A 159 10.41 -10.53 2.83
N SER A 160 10.62 -10.49 4.14
CA SER A 160 11.41 -11.50 4.87
C SER A 160 10.80 -12.89 4.79
N LEU A 161 9.48 -12.98 4.95
CA LEU A 161 8.78 -14.26 4.92
C LEU A 161 8.72 -14.84 3.51
N VAL A 162 8.49 -14.01 2.47
CA VAL A 162 8.47 -14.47 1.08
C VAL A 162 9.87 -14.78 0.58
N TYR A 163 10.74 -13.77 0.49
CA TYR A 163 12.05 -13.90 -0.14
C TYR A 163 13.07 -14.59 0.75
N GLY A 164 12.96 -14.47 2.08
CA GLY A 164 13.76 -15.31 2.97
C GLY A 164 13.42 -16.79 2.79
N SER A 165 12.14 -17.15 2.65
CA SER A 165 11.73 -18.55 2.38
C SER A 165 12.20 -19.04 1.01
N ILE A 166 12.15 -18.18 -0.02
CA ILE A 166 12.68 -18.51 -1.35
C ILE A 166 14.19 -18.73 -1.26
N PHE A 167 14.92 -17.80 -0.64
CA PHE A 167 16.37 -17.86 -0.46
C PHE A 167 16.82 -19.16 0.22
N VAL A 168 16.24 -19.52 1.37
CA VAL A 168 16.64 -20.75 2.08
C VAL A 168 16.31 -22.01 1.27
N LYS A 169 15.26 -22.00 0.46
CA LYS A 169 14.95 -23.10 -0.47
C LYS A 169 15.97 -23.19 -1.60
N THR A 170 16.34 -22.07 -2.22
CA THR A 170 17.38 -22.01 -3.25
C THR A 170 18.73 -22.47 -2.71
N LEU A 171 19.09 -22.02 -1.49
CA LEU A 171 20.31 -22.41 -0.78
C LEU A 171 20.34 -23.91 -0.47
N ARG A 172 19.21 -24.48 -0.03
CA ARG A 172 19.10 -25.93 0.21
C ARG A 172 19.39 -26.72 -1.06
N ILE A 173 18.84 -26.32 -2.20
CA ILE A 173 19.10 -26.96 -3.50
C ILE A 173 20.59 -26.87 -3.84
N TYR A 174 21.19 -25.68 -3.68
CA TYR A 174 22.61 -25.48 -3.94
C TYR A 174 23.51 -26.39 -3.12
N ILE A 175 23.28 -26.49 -1.81
CA ILE A 175 24.09 -27.35 -0.94
C ILE A 175 23.94 -28.83 -1.30
N ILE A 176 22.74 -29.28 -1.67
CA ILE A 176 22.49 -30.67 -2.10
C ILE A 176 23.26 -31.02 -3.38
N PHE A 177 23.37 -30.09 -4.33
CA PHE A 177 23.98 -30.37 -5.64
C PHE A 177 25.47 -30.03 -5.74
N THR A 178 25.98 -29.12 -4.90
CA THR A 178 27.40 -28.72 -4.91
C THR A 178 28.29 -29.63 -4.05
N ARG A 179 27.78 -30.23 -2.97
CA ARG A 179 28.60 -31.10 -2.11
C ARG A 179 28.52 -32.55 -2.57
N GLN A 180 29.65 -33.10 -3.02
CA GLN A 180 29.80 -34.50 -3.46
C GLN A 180 29.51 -35.53 -2.34
N ASN A 181 29.67 -35.14 -1.08
CA ASN A 181 29.25 -35.97 0.06
C ASN A 181 27.78 -35.70 0.40
N HIS A 182 26.89 -36.57 -0.09
CA HIS A 182 25.44 -36.59 0.18
C HIS A 182 25.06 -36.76 1.67
N SER A 183 26.02 -36.75 2.61
CA SER A 183 25.81 -36.98 4.05
C SER A 183 25.33 -35.75 4.83
N ILE A 184 25.39 -34.54 4.25
CA ILE A 184 25.02 -33.31 4.95
C ILE A 184 23.54 -32.98 4.70
N PHE A 185 22.68 -33.49 5.58
CA PHE A 185 21.26 -33.13 5.58
C PHE A 185 21.05 -31.83 6.36
N ILE A 186 20.67 -30.75 5.67
CA ILE A 186 20.28 -29.51 6.34
C ILE A 186 18.92 -29.74 7.01
N LYS A 187 18.89 -29.63 8.33
CA LYS A 187 17.66 -29.72 9.11
C LYS A 187 16.74 -28.56 8.75
N ASN A 188 15.43 -28.83 8.63
CA ASN A 188 14.42 -27.78 8.41
C ASN A 188 14.48 -26.69 9.49
N SER A 189 14.84 -27.05 10.74
CA SER A 189 15.04 -26.10 11.85
C SER A 189 16.06 -25.01 11.53
N THR A 190 17.21 -25.37 10.92
CA THR A 190 18.25 -24.39 10.54
C THR A 190 17.74 -23.40 9.49
N LEU A 191 16.95 -23.87 8.53
CA LEU A 191 16.36 -23.01 7.50
C LEU A 191 15.30 -22.06 8.09
N TYR A 192 14.47 -22.51 9.04
CA TYR A 192 13.54 -21.61 9.75
C TYR A 192 14.27 -20.55 10.57
N ILE A 193 15.37 -20.93 11.23
CA ILE A 193 16.20 -19.97 11.98
C ILE A 193 16.73 -18.89 11.03
N MET A 194 17.19 -19.23 9.82
CA MET A 194 17.63 -18.22 8.85
C MET A 194 16.51 -17.24 8.46
N VAL A 195 15.31 -17.73 8.14
CA VAL A 195 14.15 -16.86 7.82
C VAL A 195 13.78 -15.98 9.02
N TYR A 196 13.79 -16.56 10.22
CA TYR A 196 13.51 -15.85 11.47
C TYR A 196 14.54 -14.75 11.76
N MET A 197 15.84 -15.00 11.52
CA MET A 197 16.89 -14.00 11.70
C MET A 197 16.73 -12.81 10.74
N ILE A 198 16.38 -13.08 9.48
CA ILE A 198 16.07 -12.03 8.49
C ILE A 198 14.89 -11.20 8.96
N SER A 199 13.80 -11.85 9.39
CA SER A 199 12.62 -11.17 9.94
C SER A 199 12.96 -10.33 11.19
N MET A 200 13.74 -10.89 12.11
CA MET A 200 14.13 -10.22 13.35
C MET A 200 15.01 -8.99 13.11
N TYR A 201 15.88 -9.01 12.10
CA TYR A 201 16.61 -7.82 11.68
C TYR A 201 15.66 -6.64 11.38
N HIS A 202 14.58 -6.89 10.65
CA HIS A 202 13.59 -5.84 10.35
C HIS A 202 12.77 -5.43 11.58
N VAL A 203 12.39 -6.36 12.45
CA VAL A 203 11.68 -6.02 13.69
C VAL A 203 12.55 -5.12 14.58
N VAL A 204 13.83 -5.47 14.76
CA VAL A 204 14.77 -4.69 15.57
C VAL A 204 14.98 -3.30 14.99
N THR A 205 15.16 -3.18 13.66
CA THR A 205 15.32 -1.85 13.02
C THR A 205 14.09 -0.97 13.21
N VAL A 206 12.87 -1.52 13.14
CA VAL A 206 11.63 -0.79 13.42
C VAL A 206 11.55 -0.36 14.87
N ILE A 207 11.85 -1.25 15.82
CA ILE A 207 11.86 -0.93 17.26
C ILE A 207 12.84 0.23 17.52
N LEU A 208 14.03 0.19 16.94
CA LEU A 208 15.00 1.29 17.05
C LEU A 208 14.45 2.60 16.48
N PHE A 209 13.75 2.59 15.36
CA PHE A 209 13.14 3.80 14.79
C PHE A 209 12.04 4.39 15.68
N ILE A 210 11.26 3.54 16.35
CA ILE A 210 10.24 3.95 17.33
C ILE A 210 10.90 4.58 18.56
N LEU A 211 11.89 3.90 19.17
CA LEU A 211 12.60 4.38 20.36
C LEU A 211 13.28 5.73 20.11
N LEU A 212 13.86 5.91 18.94
CA LEU A 212 14.52 7.16 18.53
C LEU A 212 13.55 8.24 18.01
N LYS A 213 12.23 7.98 18.03
CA LYS A 213 11.16 8.86 17.51
C LYS A 213 11.47 9.41 16.10
N LYS A 214 12.04 8.56 15.24
CA LYS A 214 12.48 8.96 13.88
C LYS A 214 11.41 8.83 12.81
N ILE A 215 10.30 8.12 13.09
CA ILE A 215 9.14 8.04 12.21
C ILE A 215 8.24 9.23 12.49
N GLN A 216 7.98 10.05 11.47
CA GLN A 216 7.17 11.26 11.58
C GLN A 216 6.18 11.35 10.43
N VAL A 217 5.03 11.96 10.68
CA VAL A 217 4.09 12.34 9.62
C VAL A 217 4.36 13.80 9.28
N LYS A 218 4.75 14.08 8.04
CA LYS A 218 5.05 15.44 7.58
C LYS A 218 4.00 15.91 6.58
N PRO A 219 3.51 17.17 6.69
CA PRO A 219 2.70 17.76 5.64
C PRO A 219 3.59 18.04 4.43
N LYS A 220 3.05 17.77 3.24
CA LYS A 220 3.57 18.22 1.95
C LYS A 220 2.47 18.98 1.22
N TYR A 221 2.88 19.78 0.25
CA TYR A 221 1.99 20.62 -0.52
C TYR A 221 2.07 20.27 -2.00
N THR A 222 0.94 20.27 -2.67
CA THR A 222 0.86 20.11 -4.14
C THR A 222 1.23 21.42 -4.83
N ILE A 223 1.33 21.39 -6.16
CA ILE A 223 1.53 22.61 -6.97
C ILE A 223 0.37 23.61 -6.76
N ASN A 224 -0.82 23.10 -6.44
CA ASN A 224 -2.04 23.89 -6.19
C ASN A 224 -2.15 24.35 -4.72
N GLU A 225 -1.05 24.32 -3.96
CA GLU A 225 -1.01 24.62 -2.52
C GLU A 225 -1.91 23.72 -1.66
N GLU A 226 -2.38 22.56 -2.15
CA GLU A 226 -3.19 21.65 -1.34
C GLU A 226 -2.31 20.82 -0.41
N ARG A 227 -2.77 20.61 0.82
CA ARG A 227 -2.03 19.88 1.85
C ARG A 227 -2.34 18.38 1.79
N TYR A 228 -1.30 17.56 1.83
CA TYR A 228 -1.39 16.12 2.06
C TYR A 228 -0.35 15.66 3.08
N THR A 229 -0.59 14.54 3.74
CA THR A 229 0.36 14.00 4.73
C THR A 229 1.17 12.87 4.14
N VAL A 230 2.46 12.75 4.51
CA VAL A 230 3.31 11.63 4.11
C VAL A 230 4.11 11.09 5.29
N CYS A 231 4.34 9.77 5.27
CA CYS A 231 5.25 9.11 6.20
C CYS A 231 6.71 9.47 5.89
N SER A 232 7.38 10.11 6.83
CA SER A 232 8.80 10.45 6.79
C SER A 232 9.59 9.45 7.63
N TYR A 233 10.49 8.73 6.96
CA TYR A 233 11.35 7.71 7.56
C TYR A 233 12.80 8.21 7.62
N PRO A 234 13.62 7.73 8.58
CA PRO A 234 15.03 8.12 8.68
C PRO A 234 15.85 7.65 7.47
N ILE A 235 16.99 8.31 7.22
CA ILE A 235 17.97 7.91 6.18
C ILE A 235 18.41 6.45 6.32
N TRP A 236 18.45 5.95 7.56
CA TRP A 236 18.74 4.55 7.92
C TRP A 236 17.83 3.54 7.23
N ARG A 237 16.64 3.94 6.77
CA ARG A 237 15.79 3.13 5.89
C ARG A 237 16.54 2.62 4.66
N LYS A 238 17.43 3.44 4.08
CA LYS A 238 18.22 3.06 2.90
C LYS A 238 19.11 1.84 3.15
N ILE A 239 19.60 1.67 4.38
CA ILE A 239 20.37 0.48 4.78
C ILE A 239 19.48 -0.77 4.77
N SER A 240 18.22 -0.67 5.22
CA SER A 240 17.27 -1.78 5.12
C SER A 240 16.97 -2.15 3.67
N VAL A 241 16.84 -1.17 2.77
CA VAL A 241 16.65 -1.43 1.33
C VAL A 241 17.88 -2.08 0.72
N LEU A 242 19.07 -1.61 1.07
CA LEU A 242 20.33 -2.20 0.61
C LEU A 242 20.47 -3.64 1.08
N PHE A 243 20.15 -3.93 2.35
CA PHE A 243 20.14 -5.29 2.88
C PHE A 243 19.21 -6.22 2.08
N ASN A 244 17.99 -5.76 1.77
CA ASN A 244 17.04 -6.51 0.95
C ASN A 244 17.59 -6.79 -0.44
N LEU A 245 18.18 -5.78 -1.10
CA LEU A 245 18.81 -5.94 -2.41
C LEU A 245 19.97 -6.93 -2.37
N SER A 246 20.87 -6.81 -1.38
CA SER A 246 21.99 -7.74 -1.22
C SER A 246 21.52 -9.18 -1.07
N LEU A 247 20.48 -9.42 -0.25
CA LEU A 247 19.90 -10.76 -0.08
C LEU A 247 19.39 -11.32 -1.41
N LEU A 248 18.66 -10.50 -2.19
CA LEU A 248 18.13 -10.93 -3.49
C LEU A 248 19.24 -11.20 -4.51
N PHE A 249 20.28 -10.37 -4.56
CA PHE A 249 21.42 -10.60 -5.47
C PHE A 249 22.20 -11.87 -5.12
N ILE A 250 22.35 -12.17 -3.83
CA ILE A 250 22.94 -13.43 -3.38
C ILE A 250 22.04 -14.60 -3.80
N ASP A 251 20.72 -14.49 -3.60
CA ASP A 251 19.77 -15.53 -4.03
C ASP A 251 19.82 -15.78 -5.54
N LEU A 252 19.87 -14.72 -6.36
CA LEU A 252 20.04 -14.83 -7.81
C LEU A 252 21.37 -15.50 -8.18
N SER A 253 22.45 -15.18 -7.46
CA SER A 253 23.77 -15.78 -7.67
C SER A 253 23.78 -17.28 -7.36
N ILE A 254 23.16 -17.68 -6.24
CA ILE A 254 22.98 -19.09 -5.87
C ILE A 254 22.08 -19.80 -6.89
N SER A 255 20.99 -19.15 -7.31
CA SER A 255 20.10 -19.67 -8.33
C SER A 255 20.81 -19.86 -9.68
N TYR A 256 21.76 -18.99 -10.03
CA TYR A 256 22.59 -19.14 -11.22
C TYR A 256 23.58 -20.30 -11.08
N ALA A 257 24.19 -20.49 -9.91
CA ALA A 257 25.05 -21.65 -9.64
C ALA A 257 24.26 -22.97 -9.77
N ASN A 258 22.98 -22.96 -9.42
CA ASN A 258 22.05 -24.08 -9.62
C ASN A 258 21.68 -24.35 -11.10
N ARG A 259 22.26 -23.64 -12.08
CA ARG A 259 21.90 -23.81 -13.51
C ARG A 259 22.14 -25.22 -14.04
N HIS A 260 23.09 -25.96 -13.46
CA HIS A 260 23.43 -27.32 -13.87
C HIS A 260 22.49 -28.40 -13.31
N VAL A 261 21.59 -28.03 -12.38
CA VAL A 261 20.60 -28.94 -11.79
C VAL A 261 19.56 -29.37 -12.84
N LYS A 262 19.24 -30.68 -12.89
CA LYS A 262 18.24 -31.25 -13.81
C LYS A 262 16.90 -30.50 -13.66
N LYS A 263 16.23 -30.22 -14.80
CA LYS A 263 14.97 -29.44 -14.86
C LYS A 263 13.84 -29.97 -13.95
N ASN A 264 13.85 -31.26 -13.63
CA ASN A 264 12.85 -31.89 -12.74
C ASN A 264 12.97 -31.43 -11.27
N PHE A 265 14.16 -30.98 -10.85
CA PHE A 265 14.43 -30.46 -9.49
C PHE A 265 14.52 -28.93 -9.42
N LYS A 266 14.55 -28.24 -10.57
CA LYS A 266 14.49 -26.78 -10.61
C LYS A 266 13.05 -26.32 -10.36
N GLU A 267 12.82 -25.82 -9.16
CA GLU A 267 11.62 -25.03 -8.88
C GLU A 267 11.74 -23.65 -9.56
N SER A 268 10.63 -23.10 -10.08
CA SER A 268 10.60 -21.76 -10.71
C SER A 268 10.60 -20.63 -9.68
N LEU A 269 11.47 -20.72 -8.67
CA LEU A 269 11.58 -19.74 -7.58
C LEU A 269 12.35 -18.47 -7.99
N THR A 270 13.21 -18.56 -9.01
CA THR A 270 14.06 -17.45 -9.48
C THR A 270 13.27 -16.31 -10.13
N ILE A 271 12.14 -16.62 -10.78
CA ILE A 271 11.37 -15.62 -11.54
C ILE A 271 10.75 -14.57 -10.60
N PRO A 272 10.05 -14.94 -9.50
CA PRO A 272 9.61 -13.96 -8.50
C PRO A 272 10.73 -13.08 -7.95
N VAL A 273 11.93 -13.64 -7.74
CA VAL A 273 13.09 -12.88 -7.23
C VAL A 273 13.55 -11.84 -8.24
N TYR A 274 13.68 -12.22 -9.51
CA TYR A 274 14.04 -11.29 -10.58
C TYR A 274 13.04 -10.14 -10.72
N VAL A 275 11.75 -10.47 -10.73
CA VAL A 275 10.67 -9.47 -10.80
C VAL A 275 10.76 -8.52 -9.62
N TYR A 276 10.92 -9.04 -8.40
CA TYR A 276 11.02 -8.19 -7.21
C TYR A 276 12.23 -7.27 -7.22
N VAL A 277 13.40 -7.72 -7.69
CA VAL A 277 14.58 -6.86 -7.83
C VAL A 277 14.28 -5.68 -8.76
N VAL A 278 13.67 -5.94 -9.92
CA VAL A 278 13.29 -4.88 -10.87
C VAL A 278 12.28 -3.91 -10.24
N LEU A 279 11.24 -4.44 -9.58
CA LEU A 279 10.20 -3.63 -8.93
C LEU A 279 10.77 -2.79 -7.77
N LEU A 280 11.70 -3.34 -6.99
CA LEU A 280 12.32 -2.65 -5.85
C LEU A 280 13.21 -1.50 -6.31
N ILE A 281 14.01 -1.72 -7.37
CA ILE A 281 14.82 -0.65 -7.99
C ILE A 281 13.90 0.45 -8.54
N LEU A 282 12.85 0.05 -9.27
CA LEU A 282 11.90 0.99 -9.87
C LEU A 282 11.15 1.83 -8.80
N MET A 283 10.78 1.22 -7.67
CA MET A 283 10.17 1.95 -6.55
C MET A 283 11.09 3.06 -6.00
N GLU A 284 12.39 2.80 -5.87
CA GLU A 284 13.32 3.80 -5.33
C GLU A 284 13.52 4.96 -6.31
N PHE A 285 13.64 4.68 -7.62
CA PHE A 285 13.72 5.71 -8.66
C PHE A 285 12.45 6.57 -8.75
N ILE A 286 11.27 5.94 -8.83
CA ILE A 286 9.98 6.66 -8.96
C ILE A 286 9.70 7.52 -7.73
N SER A 287 10.13 7.09 -6.54
CA SER A 287 9.89 7.81 -5.28
C SER A 287 10.45 9.23 -5.23
N VAL A 288 11.36 9.56 -6.15
CA VAL A 288 11.96 10.89 -6.28
C VAL A 288 11.03 11.87 -6.99
N ASP A 289 10.19 11.41 -7.93
CA ASP A 289 9.55 12.29 -8.93
C ASP A 289 8.02 12.46 -8.77
N TYR A 290 7.28 11.50 -8.19
CA TYR A 290 5.82 11.41 -8.37
C TYR A 290 4.92 11.98 -7.25
N GLY A 291 5.50 12.56 -6.19
CA GLY A 291 4.77 13.34 -5.18
C GLY A 291 3.56 12.62 -4.56
N GLU A 292 2.38 13.23 -4.67
CA GLU A 292 1.11 12.78 -4.06
C GLU A 292 0.60 11.44 -4.63
N LYS A 293 0.95 11.09 -5.87
CA LYS A 293 0.48 9.87 -6.56
C LYS A 293 1.39 8.66 -6.32
N GLN A 294 2.43 8.81 -5.50
CA GLN A 294 3.38 7.75 -5.18
C GLN A 294 2.72 6.48 -4.63
N TYR A 295 1.62 6.61 -3.88
CA TYR A 295 0.92 5.47 -3.30
C TYR A 295 0.35 4.54 -4.38
N ILE A 296 -0.09 5.07 -5.53
CA ILE A 296 -0.64 4.28 -6.65
C ILE A 296 0.45 3.40 -7.24
N PHE A 297 1.62 3.98 -7.50
CA PHE A 297 2.76 3.22 -8.03
C PHE A 297 3.21 2.14 -7.07
N ASN A 298 3.39 2.48 -5.79
CA ASN A 298 3.76 1.50 -4.76
C ASN A 298 2.73 0.36 -4.68
N ALA A 299 1.43 0.69 -4.74
CA ALA A 299 0.36 -0.30 -4.73
C ALA A 299 0.41 -1.23 -5.95
N CYS A 300 0.54 -0.68 -7.16
CA CYS A 300 0.66 -1.45 -8.40
C CYS A 300 1.86 -2.41 -8.37
N MET A 301 3.02 -1.96 -7.90
CA MET A 301 4.20 -2.82 -7.82
C MET A 301 4.00 -3.99 -6.86
N VAL A 302 3.37 -3.77 -5.70
CA VAL A 302 3.07 -4.84 -4.73
C VAL A 302 2.05 -5.83 -5.28
N ILE A 303 1.06 -5.34 -6.04
CA ILE A 303 0.07 -6.18 -6.71
C ILE A 303 0.74 -7.08 -7.75
N ILE A 304 1.57 -6.49 -8.63
CA ILE A 304 2.31 -7.22 -9.68
C ILE A 304 3.16 -8.31 -9.03
N ASP A 305 3.89 -7.96 -7.98
CA ASP A 305 4.73 -8.90 -7.24
C ASP A 305 3.93 -10.07 -6.66
N SER A 306 2.83 -9.77 -5.95
CA SER A 306 1.96 -10.77 -5.33
C SER A 306 1.36 -11.73 -6.37
N VAL A 307 0.91 -11.20 -7.51
CA VAL A 307 0.38 -12.00 -8.63
C VAL A 307 1.46 -12.92 -9.21
N VAL A 308 2.68 -12.42 -9.41
CA VAL A 308 3.80 -13.21 -9.94
C VAL A 308 4.15 -14.34 -8.98
N ILE A 309 4.24 -14.07 -7.67
CA ILE A 309 4.51 -15.10 -6.66
C ILE A 309 3.40 -16.17 -6.67
N LEU A 310 2.13 -15.75 -6.61
CA LEU A 310 0.98 -16.67 -6.66
C LEU A 310 1.01 -17.53 -7.92
N TYR A 311 1.28 -16.94 -9.07
CA TYR A 311 1.31 -17.64 -10.34
C TYR A 311 2.45 -18.67 -10.43
N PHE A 312 3.70 -18.25 -10.19
CA PHE A 312 4.87 -19.10 -10.42
C PHE A 312 5.09 -20.14 -9.31
N ILE A 313 4.76 -19.83 -8.05
CA ILE A 313 4.99 -20.75 -6.93
C ILE A 313 3.80 -21.68 -6.70
N PHE A 314 2.57 -21.17 -6.82
CA PHE A 314 1.37 -21.91 -6.46
C PHE A 314 0.64 -22.42 -7.70
N ILE A 315 0.13 -21.53 -8.56
CA ILE A 315 -0.72 -21.90 -9.70
C ILE A 315 0.01 -22.86 -10.64
N LYS A 316 1.18 -22.48 -11.15
CA LYS A 316 1.96 -23.32 -12.07
C LYS A 316 2.33 -24.68 -11.48
N LYS A 317 2.59 -24.73 -10.17
CA LYS A 317 2.93 -25.96 -9.45
C LYS A 317 1.71 -26.85 -9.24
N TYR A 318 0.59 -26.28 -8.81
CA TYR A 318 -0.68 -26.97 -8.65
C TYR A 318 -1.20 -27.52 -9.99
N PHE A 319 -1.15 -26.73 -11.07
CA PHE A 319 -1.51 -27.21 -12.41
C PHE A 319 -0.63 -28.38 -12.86
N LYS A 320 0.70 -28.30 -12.67
CA LYS A 320 1.60 -29.40 -13.01
C LYS A 320 1.28 -30.67 -12.21
N ILE A 321 0.91 -30.53 -10.94
CA ILE A 321 0.52 -31.65 -10.07
C ILE A 321 -0.81 -32.27 -10.53
N PHE A 322 -1.81 -31.44 -10.82
CA PHE A 322 -3.14 -31.90 -11.23
C PHE A 322 -3.11 -32.59 -12.60
N ILE A 323 -2.41 -31.99 -13.58
CA ILE A 323 -2.21 -32.59 -14.91
C ILE A 323 -1.35 -33.86 -14.80
N GLY A 324 -0.31 -33.86 -13.96
CA GLY A 324 0.50 -35.05 -13.71
C GLY A 324 -0.31 -36.21 -13.09
N LYS A 325 -1.28 -35.89 -12.22
CA LYS A 325 -2.21 -36.88 -11.67
C LYS A 325 -3.12 -37.47 -12.75
N ASN A 326 -3.60 -36.65 -13.69
CA ASN A 326 -4.39 -37.13 -14.83
C ASN A 326 -3.59 -38.01 -15.80
N ASN A 327 -2.30 -37.71 -16.00
CA ASN A 327 -1.42 -38.53 -16.83
C ASN A 327 -1.02 -39.85 -16.15
N GLU A 328 -0.76 -39.87 -14.83
CA GLU A 328 -0.52 -41.11 -14.07
C GLU A 328 -1.79 -41.99 -14.04
N ILE A 329 -2.97 -41.38 -13.88
CA ILE A 329 -4.25 -42.08 -14.01
C ILE A 329 -4.39 -42.64 -15.42
N GLY A 330 -4.24 -41.83 -16.48
CA GLY A 330 -4.37 -42.27 -17.87
C GLY A 330 -3.38 -43.37 -18.29
N ILE A 331 -2.13 -43.32 -17.81
CA ILE A 331 -1.14 -44.38 -18.04
C ILE A 331 -1.55 -45.65 -17.29
N ASN A 332 -1.99 -45.55 -16.04
CA ASN A 332 -2.47 -46.72 -15.30
C ASN A 332 -3.74 -47.32 -15.93
N THR A 333 -4.69 -46.53 -16.43
CA THR A 333 -5.86 -47.05 -17.16
C THR A 333 -5.47 -47.70 -18.48
N SER A 334 -4.48 -47.15 -19.21
CA SER A 334 -3.97 -47.76 -20.45
C SER A 334 -3.18 -49.06 -20.22
N LEU A 335 -2.47 -49.17 -19.09
CA LEU A 335 -1.75 -50.39 -18.69
C LEU A 335 -2.68 -51.49 -18.17
N ILE A 336 -3.81 -51.12 -17.55
CA ILE A 336 -4.85 -52.07 -17.14
C ILE A 336 -5.59 -52.62 -18.36
N THR A 337 -5.99 -51.76 -19.30
CA THR A 337 -6.69 -52.18 -20.54
C THR A 337 -5.79 -53.01 -21.47
N SER A 338 -4.49 -52.74 -21.54
CA SER A 338 -3.55 -53.58 -22.32
C SER A 338 -3.26 -54.93 -21.66
N LYS A 339 -3.30 -55.05 -20.32
CA LYS A 339 -3.18 -56.35 -19.63
C LYS A 339 -4.43 -57.21 -19.76
N GLU A 340 -5.63 -56.62 -19.78
CA GLU A 340 -6.88 -57.36 -20.02
C GLU A 340 -6.97 -57.90 -21.45
N LEU A 341 -6.41 -57.20 -22.45
CA LEU A 341 -6.36 -57.67 -23.85
C LEU A 341 -5.33 -58.78 -24.12
N ILE A 342 -4.33 -58.96 -23.26
CA ILE A 342 -3.28 -59.99 -23.40
C ILE A 342 -3.58 -61.24 -22.55
N GLY A 343 -4.53 -61.15 -21.60
CA GLY A 343 -4.93 -62.25 -20.72
C GLY A 343 -6.07 -63.14 -21.24
N SER A 344 -6.54 -62.91 -22.47
CA SER A 344 -7.67 -63.64 -23.08
C SER A 344 -7.31 -64.27 -24.44
N SER A 345 -6.16 -64.94 -24.52
CA SER A 345 -5.78 -65.80 -25.66
C SER A 345 -5.56 -67.23 -25.20
#